data_AF-A8XHP6-F1
#
_entry.id   AF-A8XHP6-F1
#
_cell.length_a   1.000
_cell.length_b   1.000
_cell.length_c   1.000
_cell.angle_alpha   90.00
_cell.angle_beta   90.00
_cell.angle_gamma   90.00
#
_symmetry.space_group_name_H-M   'P 1'
#
loop_
_entity.id
_entity.type
_entity.pdbx_description
1 polymer ?
#
loop_
_entity_poly.entity_id
_entity_poly.type
_entity_poly.pdbx_seq_one_letter_code
_entity_poly.pdbx_strand_id
1 'polypeptide(L)'
;MVALLLLFLTIPAVFGKDVKCPEGFQHFKRTPTAKNNHTKNWCLGIFPADRLDERDRARSICANNNATLSLPENQKESDFIAAFSTKHNISETHAADGQTSPRCAARVYKAMKENRVFNSLAIKGECNLKNKYYLFDDSNTDPAFALAKIVDPPPNQFSTFWTMVTPKVYHFAECLTFNAQLIPKNATIPGYAGTSYCVGRPVGKVDQEHEFAEHQPEIKSVICGRHPL
;
A
#
# COMPACT_ATOMS: atom_id res chain seq x y z
N MET A 1 -32.90 56.70 29.39
CA MET A 1 -33.10 55.63 28.39
C MET A 1 -31.77 54.96 28.15
N VAL A 2 -31.58 53.75 28.68
CA VAL A 2 -30.39 52.92 28.44
C VAL A 2 -30.82 51.86 27.42
N ALA A 3 -30.39 52.01 26.17
CA ALA A 3 -30.66 51.04 25.13
C ALA A 3 -29.56 49.96 25.17
N LEU A 4 -29.91 48.78 25.64
CA LEU A 4 -29.08 47.58 25.65
C LEU A 4 -29.10 46.98 24.23
N LEU A 5 -28.03 47.16 23.46
CA LEU A 5 -27.85 46.50 22.16
C LEU A 5 -27.27 45.10 22.39
N LEU A 6 -28.15 44.09 22.41
CA LEU A 6 -27.77 42.67 22.32
C LEU A 6 -27.39 42.36 20.87
N LEU A 7 -26.08 42.37 20.58
CA LEU A 7 -25.55 41.79 19.34
C LEU A 7 -25.66 40.25 19.44
N PHE A 8 -26.70 39.69 18.82
CA PHE A 8 -26.73 38.26 18.51
C PHE A 8 -25.72 37.97 17.40
N LEU A 9 -24.51 37.56 17.79
CA LEU A 9 -23.56 36.88 16.90
C LEU A 9 -24.16 35.52 16.52
N THR A 10 -24.99 35.49 15.49
CA THR A 10 -25.37 34.26 14.81
C THR A 10 -24.13 33.76 14.07
N ILE A 11 -23.35 32.91 14.72
CA ILE A 11 -22.36 32.07 14.05
C ILE A 11 -23.16 31.27 13.02
N PRO A 12 -22.94 31.42 11.69
CA PRO A 12 -23.55 30.51 10.77
C PRO A 12 -22.98 29.13 11.12
N ALA A 13 -23.83 28.26 11.66
CA ALA A 13 -23.57 26.84 11.67
C ALA A 13 -23.47 26.46 10.19
N VAL A 14 -22.25 26.50 9.65
CA VAL A 14 -21.91 25.88 8.39
C VAL A 14 -22.12 24.40 8.66
N PHE A 15 -23.35 23.92 8.46
CA PHE A 15 -23.66 22.52 8.32
C PHE A 15 -22.85 22.05 7.11
N GLY A 16 -21.61 21.62 7.38
CA GLY A 16 -20.71 21.10 6.38
C GLY A 16 -21.43 19.96 5.67
N LYS A 17 -21.60 20.11 4.37
CA LYS A 17 -22.16 19.08 3.49
C LYS A 17 -21.48 17.75 3.81
N ASP A 18 -22.27 16.71 4.07
CA ASP A 18 -21.72 15.38 4.36
C ASP A 18 -20.72 14.99 3.27
N VAL A 19 -19.53 14.61 3.69
CA VAL A 19 -18.46 14.21 2.77
C VAL A 19 -18.89 12.91 2.09
N LYS A 20 -19.07 12.96 0.76
CA LYS A 20 -19.54 11.81 -0.02
C LYS A 20 -18.39 11.15 -0.75
N CYS A 21 -18.29 9.83 -0.60
CA CYS A 21 -17.44 9.03 -1.46
C CYS A 21 -18.22 8.51 -2.67
N PRO A 22 -17.54 8.31 -3.81
CA PRO A 22 -18.12 7.60 -4.95
C PRO A 22 -18.54 6.18 -4.59
N GLU A 23 -19.39 5.58 -5.42
CA GLU A 23 -19.77 4.17 -5.29
C GLU A 23 -18.53 3.25 -5.26
N GLY A 24 -18.58 2.22 -4.41
CA GLY A 24 -17.46 1.30 -4.20
C GLY A 24 -16.39 1.79 -3.23
N PHE A 25 -16.49 3.03 -2.73
CA PHE A 25 -15.56 3.58 -1.74
C PHE A 25 -16.24 3.91 -0.40
N GLN A 26 -15.54 3.61 0.68
CA GLN A 26 -15.91 3.95 2.05
C GLN A 26 -15.15 5.21 2.51
N HIS A 27 -15.88 6.14 3.14
CA HIS A 27 -15.27 7.34 3.71
C HIS A 27 -14.54 7.03 5.02
N PHE A 28 -13.35 7.60 5.16
CA PHE A 28 -12.54 7.64 6.36
C PHE A 28 -12.08 9.05 6.66
N LYS A 29 -12.12 9.39 7.94
CA LYS A 29 -11.48 10.60 8.47
C LYS A 29 -10.10 10.23 9.00
N ARG A 30 -9.05 10.77 8.40
CA ARG A 30 -7.66 10.57 8.80
C ARG A 30 -7.22 11.62 9.82
N THR A 31 -6.36 11.22 10.73
CA THR A 31 -5.65 12.16 11.62
C THR A 31 -4.54 12.82 10.82
N PRO A 32 -4.51 14.17 10.72
CA PRO A 32 -3.46 14.86 9.98
C PRO A 32 -2.07 14.62 10.57
N THR A 33 -1.11 14.37 9.70
CA THR A 33 0.31 14.26 9.94
C THR A 33 1.05 15.19 8.99
N ALA A 34 2.37 15.31 9.14
CA ALA A 34 3.17 16.09 8.19
C ALA A 34 3.10 15.55 6.74
N LYS A 35 2.75 14.26 6.57
CA LYS A 35 2.67 13.61 5.26
C LYS A 35 1.25 13.63 4.68
N ASN A 36 0.22 13.46 5.50
CA ASN A 36 -1.17 13.29 5.02
C ASN A 36 -2.10 14.50 5.29
N ASN A 37 -1.55 15.69 5.54
CA ASN A 37 -2.35 16.87 5.90
C ASN A 37 -3.40 17.26 4.85
N HIS A 38 -3.27 16.78 3.61
CA HIS A 38 -4.20 17.02 2.50
C HIS A 38 -5.23 15.88 2.29
N THR A 39 -5.13 14.75 3.01
CA THR A 39 -6.03 13.59 2.87
C THR A 39 -6.91 13.35 4.11
N LYS A 40 -7.23 14.42 4.85
CA LYS A 40 -8.08 14.38 6.07
C LYS A 40 -9.39 13.64 5.88
N ASN A 41 -9.96 13.74 4.67
CA ASN A 41 -11.05 12.91 4.21
C ASN A 41 -10.53 12.05 3.07
N TRP A 42 -10.68 10.74 3.20
CA TRP A 42 -10.21 9.78 2.23
C TRP A 42 -11.29 8.77 1.92
N CYS A 43 -11.39 8.39 0.65
CA CYS A 43 -12.28 7.36 0.17
C CYS A 43 -11.44 6.14 -0.17
N LEU A 44 -11.64 5.03 0.56
CA LEU A 44 -10.91 3.78 0.36
C LEU A 44 -11.84 2.72 -0.23
N GLY A 45 -11.39 2.02 -1.26
CA GLY A 45 -12.14 0.95 -1.93
C GLY A 45 -11.24 -0.25 -2.21
N ILE A 46 -11.85 -1.43 -2.33
CA ILE A 46 -11.15 -2.69 -2.66
C ILE A 46 -11.79 -3.27 -3.89
N PHE A 47 -10.97 -3.50 -4.91
CA PHE A 47 -11.45 -3.91 -6.23
C PHE A 47 -10.84 -5.26 -6.60
N PRO A 48 -11.66 -6.32 -6.75
CA PRO A 48 -11.18 -7.61 -7.23
C PRO A 48 -10.85 -7.57 -8.72
N ALA A 49 -9.72 -8.16 -9.11
CA ALA A 49 -9.36 -8.46 -10.49
C ALA A 49 -8.21 -9.48 -10.50
N ASP A 50 -7.98 -10.13 -11.63
CA ASP A 50 -6.86 -11.08 -11.75
C ASP A 50 -5.50 -10.37 -11.81
N ARG A 51 -4.43 -11.09 -11.50
CA ARG A 51 -3.05 -10.67 -11.81
C ARG A 51 -2.65 -9.32 -11.20
N LEU A 52 -3.17 -8.99 -10.02
CA LEU A 52 -2.87 -7.74 -9.33
C LEU A 52 -1.53 -7.80 -8.57
N ASP A 53 -0.83 -8.92 -8.70
CA ASP A 53 0.58 -9.09 -8.36
C ASP A 53 1.51 -8.29 -9.29
N GLU A 54 1.02 -7.90 -10.47
CA GLU A 54 1.69 -6.97 -11.37
C GLU A 54 1.25 -5.54 -11.05
N ARG A 55 2.19 -4.68 -10.65
CA ARG A 55 1.88 -3.36 -10.06
C ARG A 55 1.18 -2.44 -11.05
N ASP A 56 1.58 -2.41 -12.32
CA ASP A 56 0.99 -1.47 -13.27
C ASP A 56 -0.44 -1.89 -13.64
N ARG A 57 -0.74 -3.20 -13.65
CA ARG A 57 -2.12 -3.69 -13.68
C ARG A 57 -2.91 -3.25 -12.46
N ALA A 58 -2.35 -3.37 -11.25
CA ALA A 58 -3.02 -2.90 -10.03
C ALA A 58 -3.31 -1.39 -10.08
N ARG A 59 -2.35 -0.57 -10.55
CA ARG A 59 -2.53 0.86 -10.81
C ARG A 59 -3.66 1.12 -11.81
N SER A 60 -3.70 0.37 -12.91
CA SER A 60 -4.72 0.49 -13.95
C SER A 60 -6.13 0.24 -13.42
N ILE A 61 -6.31 -0.76 -12.54
CA ILE A 61 -7.61 -1.00 -11.88
C ILE A 61 -8.03 0.19 -11.02
N CYS A 62 -7.12 0.79 -10.25
CA CYS A 62 -7.45 1.99 -9.48
C CYS A 62 -7.75 3.19 -10.38
N ALA A 63 -6.97 3.39 -11.45
CA ALA A 63 -7.19 4.48 -12.41
C ALA A 63 -8.57 4.41 -13.07
N ASN A 64 -9.04 3.20 -13.41
CA ASN A 64 -10.40 2.99 -13.93
C ASN A 64 -11.51 3.41 -12.96
N ASN A 65 -11.21 3.47 -11.66
CA ASN A 65 -12.11 3.95 -10.61
C ASN A 65 -11.83 5.42 -10.21
N ASN A 66 -11.06 6.16 -11.03
CA ASN A 66 -10.54 7.50 -10.76
C ASN A 66 -9.87 7.59 -9.37
N ALA A 67 -9.06 6.59 -9.06
CA ALA A 67 -8.33 6.43 -7.81
C ALA A 67 -6.86 6.09 -8.09
N THR A 68 -6.04 6.17 -7.05
CA THR A 68 -4.65 5.67 -7.06
C THR A 68 -4.55 4.43 -6.19
N LEU A 69 -3.44 3.72 -6.26
CA LEU A 69 -3.11 2.73 -5.23
C LEU A 69 -3.14 3.40 -3.86
N SER A 70 -3.56 2.67 -2.84
CA SER A 70 -3.59 3.14 -1.45
C SER A 70 -3.13 2.05 -0.50
N LEU A 71 -2.89 2.44 0.75
CA LEU A 71 -2.60 1.56 1.87
C LEU A 71 -3.36 2.06 3.11
N PRO A 72 -3.66 1.20 4.10
CA PRO A 72 -4.35 1.63 5.31
C PRO A 72 -3.44 2.49 6.18
N GLU A 73 -3.93 3.65 6.61
CA GLU A 73 -3.16 4.57 7.47
C GLU A 73 -3.54 4.46 8.96
N ASN A 74 -4.55 3.66 9.28
CA ASN A 74 -5.03 3.49 10.65
C ASN A 74 -5.83 2.20 10.81
N GLN A 75 -6.16 1.90 12.07
CA GLN A 75 -6.88 0.70 12.47
C GLN A 75 -8.24 0.55 11.77
N LYS A 76 -9.01 1.64 11.63
CA LYS A 76 -10.35 1.58 11.02
C LYS A 76 -10.30 1.24 9.54
N GLU A 77 -9.32 1.77 8.81
CA GLU A 77 -9.07 1.42 7.41
C GLU A 77 -8.67 -0.06 7.29
N SER A 78 -7.81 -0.54 8.20
CA SER A 78 -7.43 -1.95 8.30
C SER A 78 -8.61 -2.89 8.53
N ASP A 79 -9.49 -2.53 9.48
CA ASP A 79 -10.67 -3.30 9.84
C ASP A 79 -11.67 -3.36 8.68
N PHE A 80 -11.81 -2.27 7.93
CA PHE A 80 -12.61 -2.25 6.70
C PHE A 80 -12.08 -3.23 5.66
N ILE A 81 -10.76 -3.26 5.44
CA ILE A 81 -10.15 -4.22 4.51
C ILE A 81 -10.45 -5.65 4.97
N ALA A 82 -10.24 -5.96 6.26
CA ALA A 82 -10.55 -7.29 6.80
C ALA A 82 -12.03 -7.68 6.69
N ALA A 83 -12.94 -6.74 6.95
CA ALA A 83 -14.38 -6.97 6.80
C ALA A 83 -14.77 -7.23 5.34
N PHE A 84 -14.21 -6.46 4.41
CA PHE A 84 -14.40 -6.68 2.97
C PHE A 84 -13.89 -8.06 2.55
N SER A 85 -12.65 -8.40 2.89
CA SER A 85 -12.03 -9.68 2.53
C SER A 85 -12.81 -10.86 3.10
N THR A 86 -13.27 -10.75 4.35
CA THR A 86 -14.14 -11.76 4.97
C THR A 86 -15.47 -11.91 4.22
N LYS A 87 -16.15 -10.79 3.92
CA LYS A 87 -17.44 -10.79 3.21
C LYS A 87 -17.33 -11.39 1.80
N HIS A 88 -16.20 -11.17 1.15
CA HIS A 88 -15.95 -11.60 -0.22
C HIS A 88 -15.11 -12.88 -0.33
N ASN A 89 -14.84 -13.55 0.79
CA ASN A 89 -14.05 -14.78 0.89
C ASN A 89 -12.66 -14.68 0.18
N ILE A 90 -12.01 -13.52 0.33
CA ILE A 90 -10.66 -13.26 -0.18
C ILE A 90 -9.68 -13.58 0.95
N SER A 91 -8.87 -14.62 0.77
CA SER A 91 -7.85 -15.03 1.74
C SER A 91 -6.45 -14.58 1.36
N GLU A 92 -6.28 -14.21 0.10
CA GLU A 92 -5.06 -13.70 -0.48
C GLU A 92 -4.75 -12.28 0.00
N THR A 93 -3.48 -11.88 -0.12
CA THR A 93 -3.07 -10.49 0.15
C THR A 93 -3.64 -9.54 -0.91
N HIS A 94 -3.74 -8.26 -0.57
CA HIS A 94 -4.14 -7.20 -1.48
C HIS A 94 -2.92 -6.48 -2.05
N ALA A 95 -2.97 -6.08 -3.32
CA ALA A 95 -2.04 -5.10 -3.86
C ALA A 95 -2.24 -3.76 -3.13
N ALA A 96 -1.13 -3.15 -2.70
CA ALA A 96 -1.14 -1.91 -1.94
C ALA A 96 -0.17 -0.90 -2.56
N ASP A 97 -0.30 0.36 -2.13
CA ASP A 97 0.66 1.38 -2.54
C ASP A 97 2.02 1.22 -1.85
N GLY A 98 3.09 1.56 -2.57
CA GLY A 98 4.48 1.38 -2.15
C GLY A 98 5.29 0.53 -3.13
N GLN A 99 6.33 1.12 -3.72
CA GLN A 99 7.39 0.41 -4.45
C GLN A 99 8.75 0.91 -3.99
N THR A 100 9.71 0.00 -3.82
CA THR A 100 11.07 0.37 -3.39
C THR A 100 11.62 1.47 -4.31
N SER A 101 12.13 2.54 -3.75
CA SER A 101 12.60 3.67 -4.55
C SER A 101 13.78 3.23 -5.44
N PRO A 102 13.91 3.74 -6.68
CA PRO A 102 14.99 3.34 -7.59
C PRO A 102 16.38 3.49 -6.98
N ARG A 103 16.58 4.53 -6.15
CA ARG A 103 17.85 4.74 -5.42
C ARG A 103 18.12 3.63 -4.41
N CYS A 104 17.10 3.19 -3.69
CA CYS A 104 17.25 2.10 -2.73
C CYS A 104 17.37 0.75 -3.40
N ALA A 105 16.59 0.48 -4.46
CA ALA A 105 16.72 -0.72 -5.27
C ALA A 105 18.14 -0.88 -5.84
N ALA A 106 18.73 0.18 -6.39
CA ALA A 106 20.12 0.15 -6.86
C ALA A 106 21.13 -0.23 -5.76
N ARG A 107 20.90 0.20 -4.51
CA ARG A 107 21.75 -0.18 -3.37
C ARG A 107 21.52 -1.62 -2.92
N VAL A 108 20.28 -2.13 -3.01
CA VAL A 108 19.97 -3.54 -2.75
C VAL A 108 20.68 -4.42 -3.78
N TYR A 109 20.56 -4.14 -5.08
CA TYR A 109 21.25 -4.92 -6.11
C TYR A 109 22.78 -4.88 -5.94
N LYS A 110 23.34 -3.72 -5.58
CA LYS A 110 24.77 -3.62 -5.24
C LYS A 110 25.14 -4.52 -4.06
N ALA A 111 24.34 -4.52 -3.00
CA ALA A 111 24.57 -5.39 -1.85
C ALA A 111 24.48 -6.87 -2.21
N MET A 112 23.49 -7.27 -3.02
CA MET A 112 23.37 -8.65 -3.54
C MET A 112 24.59 -9.06 -4.37
N LYS A 113 25.05 -8.16 -5.26
CA LYS A 113 26.27 -8.40 -6.07
C LYS A 113 27.51 -8.58 -5.22
N GLU A 114 27.64 -7.80 -4.15
CA GLU A 114 28.78 -7.83 -3.23
C GLU A 114 28.64 -8.87 -2.11
N ASN A 115 27.56 -9.68 -2.13
CA ASN A 115 27.19 -10.61 -1.06
C ASN A 115 27.18 -9.97 0.34
N ARG A 116 26.63 -8.75 0.43
CA ARG A 116 26.49 -7.97 1.66
C ARG A 116 25.03 -7.97 2.13
N VAL A 117 24.84 -8.05 3.44
CA VAL A 117 23.52 -7.90 4.05
C VAL A 117 23.05 -6.45 3.92
N PHE A 118 21.84 -6.26 3.40
CA PHE A 118 21.16 -4.97 3.39
C PHE A 118 20.03 -4.99 4.41
N ASN A 119 20.14 -4.22 5.50
CA ASN A 119 19.13 -4.13 6.55
C ASN A 119 18.44 -2.76 6.50
N SER A 120 17.22 -2.68 5.94
CA SER A 120 16.47 -1.42 5.83
C SER A 120 16.05 -0.84 7.19
N LEU A 121 16.01 -1.64 8.27
CA LEU A 121 15.68 -1.13 9.60
C LEU A 121 16.85 -0.38 10.24
N ALA A 122 18.08 -0.83 9.97
CA ALA A 122 19.28 -0.31 10.63
C ALA A 122 20.07 0.70 9.79
N ILE A 123 19.87 0.70 8.46
CA ILE A 123 20.64 1.58 7.57
C ILE A 123 20.30 3.06 7.82
N LYS A 124 21.32 3.92 7.82
CA LYS A 124 21.12 5.38 7.91
C LYS A 124 20.72 5.96 6.55
N GLY A 125 20.03 7.09 6.57
CA GLY A 125 19.69 7.88 5.39
C GLY A 125 18.41 7.43 4.68
N GLU A 126 18.27 7.78 3.40
CA GLU A 126 17.01 7.67 2.65
C GLU A 126 16.47 6.24 2.55
N CYS A 127 17.34 5.23 2.52
CA CYS A 127 16.94 3.82 2.43
C CYS A 127 16.65 3.13 3.76
N ASN A 128 16.53 3.89 4.84
CA ASN A 128 15.88 3.37 6.03
C ASN A 128 14.38 3.17 5.73
N LEU A 129 13.81 2.06 6.19
CA LEU A 129 12.39 1.73 6.00
C LEU A 129 11.46 2.85 6.46
N LYS A 130 11.81 3.55 7.54
CA LYS A 130 11.03 4.66 8.11
C LYS A 130 11.18 5.98 7.34
N ASN A 131 12.07 6.04 6.35
CA ASN A 131 12.38 7.23 5.57
C ASN A 131 11.77 7.18 4.16
N LYS A 132 12.59 7.02 3.11
CA LYS A 132 12.21 7.06 1.69
C LYS A 132 12.54 5.73 0.99
N TYR A 133 12.49 4.63 1.75
CA TYR A 133 12.72 3.30 1.19
C TYR A 133 11.68 2.98 0.11
N TYR A 134 10.42 3.31 0.36
CA TYR A 134 9.32 3.21 -0.60
C TYR A 134 8.96 4.57 -1.22
N LEU A 135 8.53 4.54 -2.49
CA LEU A 135 7.77 5.58 -3.16
C LEU A 135 6.30 5.18 -3.20
N PHE A 136 5.44 6.17 -3.05
CA PHE A 136 3.98 6.04 -3.02
C PHE A 136 3.39 6.83 -4.19
N ASP A 137 2.34 6.30 -4.80
CA ASP A 137 1.66 6.92 -5.93
C ASP A 137 0.89 8.18 -5.49
N ASP A 138 0.26 8.16 -4.30
CA ASP A 138 -0.22 9.39 -3.66
C ASP A 138 0.88 10.01 -2.78
N SER A 139 1.30 11.20 -3.17
CA SER A 139 2.27 12.03 -2.44
C SER A 139 1.89 12.34 -0.99
N ASN A 140 0.60 12.23 -0.64
CA ASN A 140 0.07 12.49 0.69
C ASN A 140 -0.16 11.22 1.53
N THR A 141 0.34 10.08 1.07
CA THR A 141 0.26 8.83 1.82
C THR A 141 1.13 8.91 3.06
N ASP A 142 0.56 8.62 4.24
CA ASP A 142 1.33 8.33 5.46
C ASP A 142 1.46 6.82 5.68
N PRO A 143 2.61 6.22 5.36
CA PRO A 143 2.78 4.78 5.43
C PRO A 143 3.06 4.26 6.85
N ALA A 144 3.12 5.13 7.87
CA ALA A 144 3.60 4.76 9.21
C ALA A 144 2.84 3.57 9.82
N PHE A 145 1.51 3.54 9.67
CA PHE A 145 0.69 2.45 10.19
C PHE A 145 1.01 1.11 9.53
N ALA A 146 1.04 1.06 8.19
CA ALA A 146 1.31 -0.17 7.46
C ALA A 146 2.75 -0.64 7.65
N LEU A 147 3.74 0.26 7.60
CA LEU A 147 5.15 -0.08 7.77
C LEU A 147 5.47 -0.56 9.19
N ALA A 148 4.75 -0.10 10.21
CA ALA A 148 4.85 -0.63 11.57
C ALA A 148 4.36 -2.08 11.70
N LYS A 149 3.68 -2.61 10.67
CA LYS A 149 3.12 -3.96 10.61
C LYS A 149 3.83 -4.85 9.58
N ILE A 150 5.02 -4.48 9.14
CA ILE A 150 5.84 -5.36 8.31
C ILE A 150 6.36 -6.50 9.20
N VAL A 151 6.03 -7.74 8.82
CA VAL A 151 6.48 -8.96 9.52
C VAL A 151 7.94 -9.26 9.13
N ASP A 152 8.22 -9.28 7.82
CA ASP A 152 9.55 -9.53 7.27
C ASP A 152 10.10 -8.27 6.61
N PRO A 153 11.05 -7.57 7.25
CA PRO A 153 11.58 -6.30 6.74
C PRO A 153 12.19 -6.45 5.33
N PRO A 154 11.87 -5.53 4.39
CA PRO A 154 12.49 -5.51 3.08
C PRO A 154 13.95 -5.05 3.17
N PRO A 155 14.79 -5.28 2.15
CA PRO A 155 14.53 -6.19 1.04
C PRO A 155 14.47 -7.64 1.55
N ASN A 156 13.58 -8.42 0.95
CA ASN A 156 13.35 -9.84 1.20
C ASN A 156 13.00 -10.52 -0.13
N GLN A 157 12.78 -11.85 -0.10
CA GLN A 157 12.47 -12.65 -1.30
C GLN A 157 13.46 -12.38 -2.44
N PHE A 158 14.70 -12.78 -2.24
CA PHE A 158 15.77 -12.58 -3.21
C PHE A 158 15.80 -13.71 -4.22
N SER A 159 16.07 -13.37 -5.48
CA SER A 159 16.38 -14.36 -6.51
C SER A 159 17.43 -13.83 -7.47
N THR A 160 18.07 -14.72 -8.19
CA THR A 160 19.03 -14.37 -9.23
C THR A 160 18.97 -15.35 -10.37
N PHE A 161 19.05 -14.84 -11.60
CA PHE A 161 19.09 -15.65 -12.81
C PHE A 161 20.41 -15.39 -13.55
N TRP A 162 21.08 -16.44 -14.01
CA TRP A 162 22.25 -16.33 -14.88
C TRP A 162 22.48 -17.62 -15.66
N THR A 163 23.10 -17.51 -16.84
CA THR A 163 23.63 -18.64 -17.61
C THR A 163 25.15 -18.48 -17.76
N MET A 164 25.85 -19.45 -18.36
CA MET A 164 27.29 -19.31 -18.62
C MET A 164 27.64 -18.15 -19.57
N VAL A 165 26.66 -17.65 -20.34
CA VAL A 165 26.87 -16.64 -21.40
C VAL A 165 26.12 -15.34 -21.13
N THR A 166 25.35 -15.22 -20.05
CA THR A 166 24.57 -14.02 -19.73
C THR A 166 25.03 -13.38 -18.41
N PRO A 167 24.94 -12.04 -18.28
CA PRO A 167 25.14 -11.38 -17.00
C PRO A 167 24.17 -11.91 -15.95
N LYS A 168 24.62 -11.91 -14.69
CA LYS A 168 23.75 -12.24 -13.56
C LYS A 168 22.72 -11.14 -13.32
N VAL A 169 21.45 -11.51 -13.38
CA VAL A 169 20.28 -10.67 -13.08
C VAL A 169 19.87 -10.91 -11.64
N TYR A 170 19.46 -9.86 -10.93
CA TYR A 170 19.09 -9.88 -9.52
C TYR A 170 17.65 -9.41 -9.37
N HIS A 171 16.90 -10.10 -8.52
CA HIS A 171 15.50 -9.79 -8.22
C HIS A 171 15.30 -9.74 -6.70
N PHE A 172 14.41 -8.86 -6.24
CA PHE A 172 13.89 -8.88 -4.89
C PHE A 172 12.44 -8.39 -4.88
N ALA A 173 11.69 -8.68 -3.81
CA ALA A 173 10.32 -8.21 -3.69
C ALA A 173 10.28 -6.70 -3.38
N GLU A 174 9.97 -5.92 -4.42
CA GLU A 174 10.02 -4.45 -4.41
C GLU A 174 8.71 -3.77 -4.05
N CYS A 175 7.57 -4.45 -4.21
CA CYS A 175 6.23 -3.89 -4.07
C CYS A 175 5.62 -4.21 -2.72
N LEU A 176 4.90 -3.27 -2.13
CA LEU A 176 4.11 -3.52 -0.93
C LEU A 176 2.82 -4.26 -1.25
N THR A 177 2.48 -5.17 -0.35
CA THR A 177 1.17 -5.83 -0.30
C THR A 177 0.60 -5.68 1.10
N PHE A 178 -0.71 -5.85 1.23
CA PHE A 178 -1.37 -5.79 2.53
C PHE A 178 -2.26 -7.01 2.72
N ASN A 179 -1.92 -7.85 3.69
CA ASN A 179 -2.74 -8.99 4.05
C ASN A 179 -3.69 -8.57 5.17
N ALA A 180 -4.98 -8.65 4.90
CA ALA A 180 -5.97 -8.61 5.95
C ALA A 180 -6.05 -9.98 6.61
N GLN A 181 -5.78 -10.06 7.92
CA GLN A 181 -6.05 -11.30 8.62
C GLN A 181 -7.56 -11.54 8.66
N LEU A 182 -7.98 -12.62 8.01
CA LEU A 182 -9.35 -13.13 8.06
C LEU A 182 -9.72 -13.40 9.51
N ILE A 183 -10.69 -12.66 10.05
CA ILE A 183 -11.01 -12.71 11.48
C ILE A 183 -11.85 -13.97 11.79
N PRO A 184 -11.40 -14.92 12.64
CA PRO A 184 -12.33 -15.74 13.41
C PRO A 184 -12.72 -14.95 14.66
N LYS A 185 -13.85 -14.24 14.63
CA LYS A 185 -14.60 -13.50 15.68
C LYS A 185 -13.91 -12.78 16.87
N ASN A 186 -12.60 -12.90 17.17
CA ASN A 186 -12.00 -12.40 18.43
C ASN A 186 -10.46 -12.13 18.39
N ALA A 187 -9.83 -11.98 17.21
CA ALA A 187 -8.38 -11.72 17.14
C ALA A 187 -8.04 -10.21 17.10
N THR A 188 -7.05 -9.81 17.89
CA THR A 188 -6.53 -8.44 18.05
C THR A 188 -5.51 -8.02 16.99
N ILE A 189 -5.31 -8.82 15.94
CA ILE A 189 -4.21 -8.62 14.99
C ILE A 189 -4.77 -8.09 13.66
N PRO A 190 -4.39 -6.87 13.22
CA PRO A 190 -5.25 -6.11 12.33
C PRO A 190 -4.78 -6.14 10.87
N GLY A 191 -4.27 -7.29 10.43
CA GLY A 191 -3.54 -7.43 9.17
C GLY A 191 -2.07 -7.00 9.27
N TYR A 192 -1.32 -7.28 8.20
CA TYR A 192 0.12 -7.01 8.11
C TYR A 192 0.52 -6.59 6.70
N ALA A 193 1.60 -5.81 6.62
CA ALA A 193 2.21 -5.44 5.35
C ALA A 193 3.24 -6.50 4.95
N GLY A 194 3.20 -6.88 3.68
CA GLY A 194 4.14 -7.82 3.06
C GLY A 194 4.75 -7.21 1.81
N THR A 195 5.49 -8.04 1.07
CA THR A 195 6.13 -7.65 -0.19
C THR A 195 5.86 -8.65 -1.30
N SER A 196 5.93 -8.17 -2.54
CA SER A 196 5.86 -8.98 -3.76
C SER A 196 6.83 -8.46 -4.82
N TYR A 197 7.18 -9.31 -5.79
CA TYR A 197 7.80 -8.86 -7.03
C TYR A 197 6.78 -8.01 -7.80
N CYS A 198 7.19 -6.81 -8.20
CA CYS A 198 6.30 -5.86 -8.87
C CYS A 198 5.85 -6.27 -10.27
N VAL A 199 6.58 -7.18 -10.92
CA VAL A 199 6.29 -7.66 -12.27
C VAL A 199 5.18 -8.73 -12.30
N GLY A 200 4.77 -9.21 -11.12
CA GLY A 200 3.84 -10.31 -10.98
C GLY A 200 4.41 -11.65 -11.42
N ARG A 201 3.55 -12.67 -11.33
CA ARG A 201 3.83 -14.05 -11.73
C ARG A 201 3.85 -14.15 -13.26
N PRO A 202 4.70 -15.02 -13.82
CA PRO A 202 4.65 -15.33 -15.25
C PRO A 202 3.28 -15.90 -15.67
N VAL A 203 2.90 -15.68 -16.93
CA VAL A 203 1.68 -16.24 -17.54
C VAL A 203 2.04 -17.28 -18.56
N GLY A 204 1.40 -18.44 -18.50
CA GLY A 204 1.61 -19.51 -19.47
C GLY A 204 2.91 -20.25 -19.20
N LYS A 205 3.69 -20.55 -20.24
CA LYS A 205 4.95 -21.27 -20.08
C LYS A 205 5.95 -20.36 -19.36
N VAL A 206 6.36 -20.79 -18.17
CA VAL A 206 7.42 -20.14 -17.39
C VAL A 206 8.75 -20.40 -18.10
N ASP A 207 9.42 -19.34 -18.53
CA ASP A 207 10.83 -19.43 -18.90
C ASP A 207 11.71 -19.33 -17.65
N GLN A 208 12.95 -19.78 -17.76
CA GLN A 208 13.89 -19.80 -16.63
C GLN A 208 14.24 -18.39 -16.12
N GLU A 209 14.04 -17.34 -16.93
CA GLU A 209 14.30 -15.96 -16.54
C GLU A 209 13.21 -15.40 -15.62
N HIS A 210 11.97 -15.91 -15.74
CA HIS A 210 10.82 -15.47 -14.95
C HIS A 210 10.39 -16.45 -13.84
N GLU A 211 11.08 -17.57 -13.68
CA GLU A 211 10.84 -18.57 -12.62
C GLU A 211 10.90 -17.96 -11.21
N PHE A 212 11.67 -16.87 -11.02
CA PHE A 212 11.82 -16.23 -9.70
C PHE A 212 10.50 -15.78 -9.06
N ALA A 213 9.48 -15.48 -9.87
CA ALA A 213 8.17 -15.04 -9.41
C ALA A 213 7.11 -16.14 -9.48
N GLU A 214 7.42 -17.35 -9.97
CA GLU A 214 6.44 -18.42 -10.19
C GLU A 214 5.68 -18.80 -8.91
N HIS A 215 6.40 -18.90 -7.80
CA HIS A 215 5.83 -19.29 -6.50
C HIS A 215 5.31 -18.11 -5.67
N GLN A 216 5.31 -16.89 -6.21
CA GLN A 216 4.69 -15.77 -5.52
C GLN A 216 3.19 -16.08 -5.30
N PRO A 217 2.60 -15.63 -4.18
CA PRO A 217 1.16 -15.71 -4.00
C PRO A 217 0.40 -14.96 -5.11
N GLU A 218 -0.73 -15.51 -5.50
CA GLU A 218 -1.68 -14.78 -6.33
C GLU A 218 -2.26 -13.59 -5.57
N ILE A 219 -2.43 -12.47 -6.25
CA ILE A 219 -3.09 -11.28 -5.70
C ILE A 219 -4.30 -10.97 -6.57
N LYS A 220 -5.49 -11.11 -5.97
CA LYS A 220 -6.80 -10.98 -6.66
C LYS A 220 -7.57 -9.74 -6.32
N SER A 221 -6.98 -8.83 -5.56
CA SER A 221 -7.63 -7.56 -5.22
C SER A 221 -6.60 -6.48 -4.93
N VAL A 222 -7.03 -5.23 -5.12
CA VAL A 222 -6.20 -4.04 -4.95
C VAL A 222 -6.91 -3.04 -4.04
N ILE A 223 -6.14 -2.38 -3.19
CA ILE A 223 -6.60 -1.27 -2.35
C ILE A 223 -6.42 0.01 -3.14
N CYS A 224 -7.53 0.69 -3.43
CA CYS A 224 -7.54 1.97 -4.14
C CYS A 224 -8.03 3.08 -3.23
N GLY A 225 -7.49 4.28 -3.42
CA GLY A 225 -7.83 5.45 -2.63
C GLY A 225 -8.02 6.70 -3.50
N ARG A 226 -8.91 7.58 -3.07
CA ARG A 226 -9.16 8.87 -3.72
C ARG A 226 -9.76 9.90 -2.77
N HIS A 227 -9.74 11.15 -3.21
CA HIS A 227 -10.47 12.22 -2.53
C HIS A 227 -11.99 12.08 -2.70
N PRO A 228 -12.79 12.56 -1.73
CA PRO A 228 -14.25 12.68 -1.82
C PRO A 228 -14.74 13.57 -2.97
N LEU A 229 -16.06 13.50 -3.23
CA LEU A 229 -16.80 14.31 -4.21
C LEU A 229 -17.04 15.76 -3.77
#